data_AF-A0A434GC02-F1
#
_entry.id   AF-A0A434GC02-F1
#
_cell.length_a   1.000
_cell.length_b   1.000
_cell.length_c   1.000
_cell.angle_alpha   90.00
_cell.angle_beta   90.00
_cell.angle_gamma   90.00
#
_symmetry.space_group_name_H-M   'P 1'
#
loop_
_entity.id
_entity.type
_entity.pdbx_description
1 polymer ?
#
loop_
_entity_poly.entity_id
_entity_poly.type
_entity_poly.pdbx_seq_one_letter_code
_entity_poly.pdbx_strand_id
1 'polypeptide(L)' 'MSKPRSRRGGGRPTIADVARKAGVGAITVSRALREPGRVSEDLR' A
#
# COMPACT_ATOMS: atom_id res chain seq x y z
N MET A 1 10.63 4.30 30.78
CA MET A 1 9.78 3.56 29.82
C MET A 1 9.68 4.36 28.53
N SER A 2 10.30 3.90 27.46
CA SER A 2 10.24 4.60 26.16
C SER A 2 8.83 4.45 25.58
N LYS A 3 8.08 5.56 25.51
CA LYS A 3 6.71 5.57 25.00
C LYS A 3 6.73 5.06 23.56
N PRO A 4 5.90 4.06 23.18
CA PRO A 4 5.92 3.53 21.83
C PRO A 4 5.65 4.68 20.85
N ARG A 5 6.58 4.88 19.90
CA ARG A 5 6.48 5.95 18.90
C ARG A 5 5.15 5.81 18.17
N SER A 6 4.30 6.84 18.26
CA SER A 6 3.07 6.94 17.46
C SER A 6 3.45 6.71 16.00
N ARG A 7 2.94 5.62 15.40
CA ARG A 7 3.26 5.26 14.02
C ARG A 7 2.77 6.40 13.11
N ARG A 8 3.66 6.89 12.25
CA ARG A 8 3.52 8.12 11.43
C ARG A 8 2.28 8.18 10.52
N GLY A 9 1.47 7.13 10.42
CA GLY A 9 0.19 7.14 9.72
C GLY A 9 -0.93 7.54 10.67
N GLY A 10 -1.19 8.84 10.84
CA GLY A 10 -2.29 9.38 11.64
C GLY A 10 -3.67 9.05 11.03
N GLY A 11 -4.05 7.77 11.02
CA GLY A 11 -5.32 7.27 10.46
C GLY A 11 -5.39 7.23 8.93
N ARG A 12 -4.34 7.67 8.22
CA ARG A 12 -4.29 7.62 6.75
C ARG A 12 -4.04 6.18 6.27
N PRO A 13 -4.81 5.68 5.29
CA PRO A 13 -4.56 4.37 4.68
C PRO A 13 -3.15 4.26 4.11
N THR A 14 -2.51 3.12 4.31
CA THR A 14 -1.18 2.83 3.76
C THR A 14 -1.28 1.95 2.51
N ILE A 15 -0.18 1.86 1.73
CA ILE A 15 -0.06 0.92 0.62
C ILE A 15 -0.33 -0.52 1.09
N ALA A 16 0.11 -0.88 2.29
CA ALA A 16 -0.13 -2.21 2.85
C ALA A 16 -1.62 -2.47 3.14
N ASP A 17 -2.38 -1.44 3.54
CA ASP A 17 -3.82 -1.56 3.76
C ASP A 17 -4.57 -1.74 2.46
N VAL A 18 -4.19 -0.99 1.42
CA VAL A 18 -4.73 -1.14 0.06
C VAL A 18 -4.43 -2.54 -0.48
N ALA A 19 -3.19 -3.00 -0.34
CA ALA A 19 -2.76 -4.33 -0.78
C ALA A 19 -3.57 -5.45 -0.10
N ARG A 20 -3.74 -5.36 1.23
CA ARG A 20 -4.54 -6.32 2.00
C ARG A 20 -6.01 -6.32 1.57
N LYS A 21 -6.59 -5.13 1.32
CA LYS A 21 -7.98 -5.00 0.89
C LYS A 21 -8.22 -5.54 -0.53
N ALA A 22 -7.24 -5.37 -1.41
CA ALA A 22 -7.30 -5.82 -2.81
C ALA A 22 -6.81 -7.27 -3.00
N GLY A 23 -6.29 -7.93 -1.97
CA GLY A 23 -5.80 -9.31 -2.06
C GLY A 23 -4.50 -9.45 -2.88
N VAL A 24 -3.73 -8.37 -3.03
CA VAL A 24 -2.49 -8.33 -3.81
C VAL A 24 -1.29 -8.00 -2.92
N GLY A 25 -0.08 -8.20 -3.46
CA GLY A 25 1.14 -7.77 -2.78
C GLY A 25 1.32 -6.24 -2.81
N ALA A 26 2.00 -5.68 -1.80
CA ALA A 26 2.31 -4.24 -1.74
C ALA A 26 3.12 -3.76 -2.96
N ILE A 27 3.94 -4.63 -3.56
CA ILE A 27 4.69 -4.33 -4.79
C ILE A 27 3.75 -4.07 -5.97
N THR A 28 2.62 -4.78 -6.05
CA THR A 28 1.63 -4.60 -7.12
C THR A 28 0.98 -3.23 -7.01
N VAL A 29 0.54 -2.83 -5.81
CA VAL A 29 0.00 -1.49 -5.57
C VAL A 29 1.05 -0.40 -5.87
N SER A 30 2.31 -0.62 -5.49
CA SER A 30 3.39 0.32 -5.83
C SER A 30 3.58 0.47 -7.33
N ARG A 31 3.52 -0.64 -8.09
CA ARG A 31 3.60 -0.62 -9.57
C ARG A 31 2.38 0.05 -10.18
N ALA A 32 1.18 -0.26 -9.72
CA ALA A 32 -0.05 0.39 -10.20
C ALA A 32 0.03 1.93 -10.07
N LEU A 33 0.65 2.43 -9.00
CA LEU A 33 0.80 3.88 -8.77
C LEU A 33 1.97 4.52 -9.53
N ARG A 34 3.09 3.81 -9.75
CA ARG A 34 4.34 4.40 -10.27
C ARG A 34 4.73 3.93 -11.67
N GLU A 35 4.42 2.69 -11.98
CA GLU A 35 4.76 2.00 -13.22
C GLU A 35 3.52 1.25 -13.74
N PRO A 36 2.42 1.96 -14.05
CA PRO A 36 1.13 1.34 -14.32
C PRO A 36 1.15 0.33 -15.48
N GLY A 37 2.07 0.49 -16.45
CA GLY A 37 2.25 -0.45 -17.56
C GLY A 37 2.84 -1.82 -17.18
N ARG A 38 3.28 -2.01 -15.93
CA ARG A 38 3.79 -3.29 -15.40
C ARG A 38 2.74 -4.13 -14.69
N VAL A 39 1.49 -3.68 -14.68
CA VAL A 39 0.33 -4.44 -14.19
C VAL A 39 -0.74 -4.45 -15.28
N SER A 40 -1.53 -5.53 -15.35
CA SER A 40 -2.67 -5.59 -16.26
C SER A 40 -3.68 -4.50 -15.94
N GLU A 41 -4.49 -4.10 -16.93
CA GLU A 41 -5.50 -3.06 -16.71
C GLU A 41 -6.53 -3.45 -15.65
N ASP A 42 -6.91 -4.73 -15.61
CA ASP A 42 -7.85 -5.26 -14.60
C ASP A 42 -7.32 -5.16 -13.15
N LEU A 43 -6.00 -5.05 -12.96
CA LEU A 43 -5.34 -5.01 -11.65
C LEU A 43 -4.91 -3.61 -11.22
N ARG A 44 -5.11 -2.60 -12.06
CA ARG A 44 -4.69 -1.21 -11.80
C ARG A 44 -5.70 -0.47 -10.95
#